data_AF-A0A8S3SSA7-F1
#
_entry.id   AF-A0A8S3SSA7-F1
#
_cell.length_a   1.000
_cell.length_b   1.000
_cell.length_c   1.000
_cell.angle_alpha   90.00
_cell.angle_beta   90.00
_cell.angle_gamma   90.00
#
_symmetry.space_group_name_H-M   'P 1'
#
loop_
_entity.id
_entity.type
_entity.pdbx_description
1 polymer ?
#
loop_
_entity_poly.entity_id
_entity_poly.type
_entity_poly.pdbx_seq_one_letter_code
_entity_poly.pdbx_strand_id
1 'polypeptide(L)'
;MENCRHFCGFCQVNKPPTAATASTAATTQSATTASHVIGPITSAPPCVDTRTDCDIFGKSVCTDQKYIAWANKSCRLYCRLCPVCVDKHDDCKQYGKASCHGAYYSWAKDNCRQYCGFCVGPTTVEPPCRNKIQSCYRYPGEICTSDKYKDWAEENCNQHCGFCSGGSTAGTTAANYPGK
;
A
#
# COMPACT_ATOMS: atom_id res chain seq x y z
N MET A 1 8.79 39.85 -39.46
CA MET A 1 8.50 38.42 -39.62
C MET A 1 9.29 37.66 -38.56
N GLU A 2 9.03 37.84 -37.27
CA GLU A 2 7.84 37.34 -36.55
C GLU A 2 7.63 35.84 -36.75
N ASN A 3 7.98 35.04 -35.74
CA ASN A 3 6.97 34.54 -34.80
C ASN A 3 7.66 33.95 -33.56
N CYS A 4 7.68 34.76 -32.51
CA CYS A 4 8.02 34.39 -31.14
C CYS A 4 6.68 34.32 -30.38
N ARG A 5 6.32 33.14 -29.84
CA ARG A 5 5.21 32.87 -28.89
C ARG A 5 5.26 31.35 -28.63
N HIS A 6 5.52 30.78 -27.44
CA HIS A 6 4.96 31.11 -26.13
C HIS A 6 5.87 30.63 -24.97
N PHE A 7 7.08 31.17 -24.88
CA PHE A 7 7.71 31.48 -23.59
C PHE A 7 8.62 32.69 -23.82
N CYS A 8 8.04 33.89 -23.77
CA CYS A 8 8.83 35.11 -23.58
C CYS A 8 9.47 35.01 -22.18
N GLY A 9 10.77 35.23 -21.96
CA GLY A 9 11.69 36.01 -22.76
C GLY A 9 11.60 37.49 -22.40
N PHE A 10 12.38 37.91 -21.41
CA PHE A 10 13.24 39.07 -21.63
C PHE A 10 14.56 38.54 -22.18
N CYS A 11 14.73 38.64 -23.50
CA CYS A 11 16.01 38.44 -24.16
C CYS A 11 16.79 39.75 -24.09
N GLN A 12 18.03 39.68 -23.59
CA GLN A 12 19.10 40.62 -23.94
C GLN A 12 20.37 39.81 -24.16
N VAL A 13 20.70 39.58 -25.43
CA VAL A 13 22.08 39.34 -25.88
C VAL A 13 22.65 40.71 -26.22
N ASN A 14 23.79 41.10 -25.63
CA ASN A 14 24.94 41.65 -26.37
C ASN A 14 26.13 42.03 -25.47
N LYS A 15 27.27 41.41 -25.82
CA LYS A 15 28.64 41.92 -25.90
C LYS A 15 29.48 42.11 -24.60
N PRO A 16 30.74 41.63 -24.58
CA PRO A 16 31.64 41.77 -23.44
C PRO A 16 32.37 43.12 -23.43
N PRO A 17 32.63 43.70 -22.25
CA PRO A 17 33.80 44.53 -22.06
C PRO A 17 34.64 44.09 -20.85
N THR A 18 35.89 43.79 -21.16
CA THR A 18 37.13 44.21 -20.50
C THR A 18 37.06 44.80 -19.08
N ALA A 19 38.00 44.31 -18.26
CA ALA A 19 38.30 44.69 -16.89
C ALA A 19 38.26 46.19 -16.56
N ALA A 20 37.65 46.51 -15.42
CA ALA A 20 37.98 47.68 -14.61
C ALA A 20 37.81 47.35 -13.12
N THR A 21 38.82 47.75 -12.36
CA THR A 21 39.06 47.50 -10.94
C THR A 21 38.24 48.44 -10.03
N ALA A 22 37.98 47.96 -8.80
CA ALA A 22 38.03 48.69 -7.52
C ALA A 22 36.72 48.87 -6.71
N SER A 23 36.86 48.39 -5.46
CA SER A 23 36.46 49.00 -4.18
C SER A 23 35.01 48.88 -3.68
N THR A 24 34.82 47.82 -2.88
CA THR A 24 34.43 47.81 -1.46
C THR A 24 33.40 48.82 -0.95
N ALA A 25 32.21 48.31 -0.61
CA ALA A 25 31.49 48.68 0.60
C ALA A 25 30.70 47.45 1.09
N ALA A 26 31.08 46.93 2.25
CA ALA A 26 30.40 45.81 2.91
C ALA A 26 29.12 46.32 3.57
N THR A 27 27.97 45.82 3.11
CA THR A 27 26.68 46.01 3.79
C THR A 27 26.16 44.63 4.17
N THR A 28 26.20 44.36 5.47
CA THR A 28 25.61 43.19 6.12
C THR A 28 24.10 43.22 5.93
N GLN A 29 23.56 42.32 5.12
CA GLN A 29 22.12 42.02 5.10
C GLN A 29 21.93 40.56 5.48
N SER A 30 21.30 40.38 6.64
CA SER A 30 20.90 39.10 7.20
C SER A 30 20.09 38.31 6.17
N ALA A 31 20.63 37.17 5.75
CA ALA A 31 19.87 36.19 4.99
C ALA A 31 18.79 35.61 5.90
N THR A 32 17.55 36.04 5.67
CA THR A 32 16.37 35.40 6.26
C THR A 32 16.26 34.01 5.63
N THR A 33 16.85 33.01 6.27
CA THR A 33 16.58 31.61 6.02
C THR A 33 15.08 31.40 6.17
N ALA A 34 14.38 31.26 5.04
CA ALA A 34 13.03 30.72 5.00
C ALA A 34 13.12 29.26 5.46
N SER A 35 13.04 29.08 6.78
CA SER A 35 12.90 27.80 7.43
C SER A 35 11.58 27.22 6.93
N HIS A 36 11.66 26.20 6.08
CA HIS A 36 10.51 25.41 5.67
C HIS A 36 9.98 24.76 6.96
N VAL A 37 8.90 25.33 7.52
CA VAL A 37 8.21 24.76 8.66
C VAL A 37 7.60 23.46 8.16
N ILE A 38 8.32 22.36 8.35
CA ILE A 38 7.77 21.03 8.28
C ILE A 38 6.80 20.98 9.44
N GLY A 39 5.51 21.21 9.15
CA GLY A 39 4.45 20.98 10.10
C GLY A 39 4.56 19.55 10.66
N PRO A 40 4.03 19.28 11.86
CA PRO A 40 4.12 17.96 12.44
C PRO A 40 3.57 16.94 11.44
N ILE A 41 4.45 16.06 10.95
CA ILE A 41 4.08 14.81 10.32
C ILE A 41 3.26 14.04 11.36
N THR A 42 1.97 14.33 11.41
CA THR A 42 1.02 13.62 12.26
C THR A 42 0.96 12.22 11.68
N SER A 43 1.82 11.33 12.17
CA SER A 43 1.80 9.93 11.79
C SER A 43 0.38 9.45 12.02
N ALA A 44 -0.29 8.97 10.97
CA ALA A 44 -1.62 8.42 11.10
C ALA A 44 -1.63 7.42 12.28
N PRO A 45 -2.62 7.48 13.19
CA PRO A 45 -2.64 6.63 14.36
C PRO A 45 -2.61 5.15 13.93
N PRO A 46 -1.88 4.30 14.68
CA PRO A 46 -1.73 2.89 14.33
C PRO A 46 -3.10 2.23 14.15
N CYS A 47 -3.19 1.34 13.17
CA CYS A 47 -4.39 0.53 12.97
C CYS A 47 -4.40 -0.61 13.99
N VAL A 48 -4.97 -0.33 15.15
CA VAL A 48 -5.14 -1.30 16.23
C VAL A 48 -6.49 -1.06 16.89
N ASP A 49 -7.05 -2.10 17.48
CA ASP A 49 -8.13 -1.93 18.45
C ASP A 49 -7.49 -1.52 19.78
N THR A 50 -7.93 -0.39 20.32
CA THR A 50 -7.47 0.06 21.66
C THR A 50 -8.28 -0.62 22.76
N ARG A 51 -9.41 -1.23 22.41
CA ARG A 51 -10.18 -2.15 23.24
C ARG A 51 -9.97 -3.58 22.78
N THR A 52 -9.97 -4.52 23.71
CA THR A 52 -9.84 -5.96 23.41
C THR A 52 -11.19 -6.67 23.22
N ASP A 53 -12.30 -6.00 23.52
CA ASP A 53 -13.66 -6.56 23.58
C ASP A 53 -14.59 -5.99 22.50
N CYS A 54 -14.04 -5.59 21.36
CA CYS A 54 -14.78 -4.97 20.26
C CYS A 54 -15.88 -5.87 19.67
N ASP A 55 -15.69 -7.19 19.77
CA ASP A 55 -16.64 -8.21 19.34
C ASP A 55 -17.95 -8.21 20.15
N ILE A 56 -17.89 -7.87 21.44
CA ILE A 56 -19.05 -7.86 22.35
C ILE A 56 -20.09 -6.83 21.91
N PHE A 57 -19.65 -5.73 21.30
CA PHE A 57 -20.55 -4.67 20.81
C PHE A 57 -21.23 -5.02 19.48
N GLY A 58 -20.84 -6.13 18.83
CA GLY A 58 -21.37 -6.56 17.55
C GLY A 58 -20.90 -5.69 16.37
N LYS A 59 -21.22 -6.09 15.14
CA LYS A 59 -20.77 -5.36 13.92
C LYS A 59 -21.56 -4.08 13.63
N SER A 60 -22.73 -3.90 14.25
CA SER A 60 -23.59 -2.72 14.00
C SER A 60 -22.92 -1.41 14.40
N VAL A 61 -22.11 -1.40 15.47
CA VAL A 61 -21.35 -0.22 15.92
C VAL A 61 -20.34 0.30 14.89
N CYS A 62 -19.96 -0.55 13.93
CA CYS A 62 -19.03 -0.20 12.86
C CYS A 62 -19.68 0.63 11.75
N THR A 63 -21.02 0.72 11.72
CA THR A 63 -21.79 1.44 10.68
C THR A 63 -22.79 2.41 11.26
N ASP A 64 -23.22 2.22 12.52
CA ASP A 64 -24.14 3.13 13.20
C ASP A 64 -23.50 4.51 13.39
N GLN A 65 -24.14 5.55 12.86
CA GLN A 65 -23.68 6.93 12.91
C GLN A 65 -23.47 7.45 14.34
N LYS A 66 -24.21 6.92 15.31
CA LYS A 66 -24.04 7.27 16.72
C LYS A 66 -22.72 6.72 17.29
N TYR A 67 -22.27 5.56 16.82
CA TYR A 67 -21.13 4.84 17.39
C TYR A 67 -19.88 4.86 16.49
N ILE A 68 -19.99 5.28 15.23
CA ILE A 68 -18.89 5.25 14.27
C ILE A 68 -17.63 6.00 14.75
N ALA A 69 -17.81 7.16 15.40
CA ALA A 69 -16.68 7.92 15.95
C ALA A 69 -15.99 7.18 17.09
N TRP A 70 -16.77 6.49 17.95
CA TRP A 70 -16.25 5.65 19.01
C TRP A 70 -15.57 4.39 18.45
N ALA A 71 -16.17 3.74 17.45
CA ALA A 71 -15.63 2.57 16.77
C ALA A 71 -14.31 2.93 16.08
N ASN A 72 -14.23 4.10 15.46
CA ASN A 72 -13.00 4.63 14.86
C ASN A 72 -11.92 5.02 15.88
N LYS A 73 -12.22 5.06 17.18
CA LYS A 73 -11.21 5.29 18.23
C LYS A 73 -10.84 3.99 18.96
N SER A 74 -11.82 3.13 19.14
CA SER A 74 -11.74 1.98 20.05
C SER A 74 -11.50 0.66 19.34
N CYS A 75 -12.10 0.51 18.16
CA CYS A 75 -12.32 -0.76 17.47
C CYS A 75 -12.07 -0.67 15.96
N ARG A 76 -11.06 0.12 15.56
CA ARG A 76 -10.80 0.44 14.14
C ARG A 76 -10.48 -0.80 13.32
N LEU A 77 -9.67 -1.70 13.87
CA LEU A 77 -9.24 -2.90 13.18
C LEU A 77 -10.42 -3.87 13.08
N TYR A 78 -11.11 -4.14 14.20
CA TYR A 78 -12.34 -4.94 14.22
C TYR A 78 -13.40 -4.44 13.23
N CYS A 79 -13.64 -3.12 13.21
CA CYS A 79 -14.61 -2.48 12.32
C CYS A 79 -14.10 -2.22 10.90
N ARG A 80 -12.86 -2.60 10.57
CA ARG A 80 -12.24 -2.36 9.26
C ARG A 80 -12.24 -0.88 8.85
N LEU A 81 -12.18 0.03 9.82
CA LEU A 81 -12.08 1.48 9.64
C LEU A 81 -10.64 1.94 9.43
N CYS A 82 -9.70 1.01 9.47
CA CYS A 82 -8.33 1.26 9.09
C CYS A 82 -8.16 1.45 7.58
N PRO A 83 -7.12 2.20 7.16
CA PRO A 83 -6.67 2.16 5.79
C PRO A 83 -6.42 0.72 5.33
N VAL A 84 -6.69 0.47 4.06
CA VAL A 84 -6.40 -0.81 3.40
C VAL A 84 -4.92 -1.12 3.52
N CYS A 85 -4.60 -2.30 4.05
CA CYS A 85 -3.22 -2.76 4.19
C CYS A 85 -2.89 -3.66 3.00
N VAL A 86 -2.31 -3.06 1.97
CA VAL A 86 -1.87 -3.74 0.76
C VAL A 86 -0.50 -3.25 0.33
N ASP A 87 0.24 -4.15 -0.32
CA ASP A 87 1.42 -3.79 -1.08
C ASP A 87 1.02 -2.99 -2.32
N LYS A 88 1.86 -2.02 -2.71
CA LYS A 88 1.72 -1.32 -4.00
C LYS A 88 2.24 -2.16 -5.16
N HIS A 89 3.09 -3.13 -4.85
CA HIS A 89 3.82 -3.96 -5.78
C HIS A 89 3.51 -5.43 -5.50
N ASP A 90 3.07 -6.16 -6.52
CA ASP A 90 2.71 -7.58 -6.38
C ASP A 90 3.94 -8.48 -6.21
N ASP A 91 5.14 -7.98 -6.55
CA ASP A 91 6.41 -8.70 -6.56
C ASP A 91 7.24 -8.50 -5.27
N CYS A 92 6.66 -7.95 -4.20
CA CYS A 92 7.34 -7.73 -2.92
C CYS A 92 8.06 -8.99 -2.37
N LYS A 93 7.52 -10.19 -2.65
CA LYS A 93 8.14 -11.47 -2.30
C LYS A 93 9.50 -11.69 -2.97
N GLN A 94 9.73 -11.16 -4.17
CA GLN A 94 10.96 -11.33 -4.95
C GLN A 94 12.14 -10.57 -4.32
N TYR A 95 11.88 -9.46 -3.63
CA TYR A 95 12.91 -8.69 -2.93
C TYR A 95 13.32 -9.32 -1.59
N GLY A 96 12.57 -10.32 -1.11
CA GLY A 96 12.84 -11.06 0.12
C GLY A 96 12.65 -10.23 1.41
N LYS A 97 12.57 -10.92 2.55
CA LYS A 97 12.41 -10.29 3.88
C LYS A 97 13.54 -9.34 4.25
N ALA A 98 14.72 -9.52 3.63
CA ALA A 98 15.85 -8.63 3.83
C ALA A 98 15.54 -7.17 3.45
N SER A 99 14.62 -6.97 2.50
CA SER A 99 14.22 -5.64 2.05
C SER A 99 13.34 -4.90 3.06
N CYS A 100 12.75 -5.63 4.02
CA CYS A 100 11.97 -5.06 5.12
C CYS A 100 12.85 -4.42 6.21
N HIS A 101 14.17 -4.34 6.01
CA HIS A 101 15.10 -3.71 6.93
C HIS A 101 16.31 -3.13 6.18
N GLY A 102 17.19 -2.45 6.91
CA GLY A 102 18.41 -1.88 6.34
C GLY A 102 18.15 -0.85 5.24
N ALA A 103 18.96 -0.88 4.18
CA ALA A 103 18.97 0.14 3.13
C ALA A 103 17.64 0.27 2.36
N TYR A 104 16.87 -0.81 2.25
CA TYR A 104 15.59 -0.82 1.54
C TYR A 104 14.38 -0.54 2.45
N TYR A 105 14.58 -0.36 3.76
CA TYR A 105 13.50 -0.18 4.74
C TYR A 105 12.51 0.91 4.33
N SER A 106 13.00 2.08 3.91
CA SER A 106 12.12 3.20 3.51
C SER A 106 11.29 2.85 2.28
N TRP A 107 11.92 2.24 1.27
CA TRP A 107 11.21 1.79 0.06
C TRP A 107 10.17 0.73 0.37
N ALA A 108 10.52 -0.26 1.20
CA ALA A 108 9.60 -1.32 1.60
C ALA A 108 8.43 -0.77 2.45
N LYS A 109 8.66 0.27 3.26
CA LYS A 109 7.62 0.98 4.01
C LYS A 109 6.61 1.70 3.11
N ASP A 110 6.96 2.03 1.88
CA ASP A 110 6.04 2.67 0.94
C ASP A 110 5.41 1.68 -0.03
N ASN A 111 6.09 0.59 -0.37
CA ASN A 111 5.74 -0.30 -1.47
C ASN A 111 5.31 -1.70 -1.03
N CYS A 112 5.87 -2.21 0.06
CA CYS A 112 5.72 -3.59 0.52
C CYS A 112 5.23 -3.65 1.97
N ARG A 113 4.29 -2.78 2.33
CA ARG A 113 3.80 -2.61 3.70
C ARG A 113 3.14 -3.85 4.26
N GLN A 114 2.36 -4.55 3.45
CA GLN A 114 1.70 -5.78 3.84
C GLN A 114 2.73 -6.91 3.94
N TYR A 115 3.54 -7.11 2.89
CA TYR A 115 4.59 -8.13 2.89
C TYR A 115 5.57 -7.98 4.06
N CYS A 116 5.95 -6.75 4.41
CA CYS A 116 6.87 -6.47 5.50
C CYS A 116 6.19 -6.28 6.87
N GLY A 117 4.86 -6.34 6.96
CA GLY A 117 4.13 -6.18 8.21
C GLY A 117 4.18 -4.75 8.78
N PHE A 118 4.43 -3.74 7.95
CA PHE A 118 4.42 -2.33 8.33
C PHE A 118 3.03 -1.73 8.41
N CYS A 119 2.01 -2.46 7.95
CA CYS A 119 0.63 -2.13 8.20
C CYS A 119 -0.13 -3.32 8.76
N VAL A 120 -1.21 -3.00 9.45
CA VAL A 120 -2.29 -3.91 9.83
C VAL A 120 -3.56 -3.25 9.33
N GLY A 121 -4.51 -4.01 8.80
CA GLY A 121 -5.75 -3.46 8.27
C GLY A 121 -6.45 -4.46 7.36
N PRO A 122 -7.65 -4.11 6.87
CA PRO A 122 -8.33 -4.93 5.89
C PRO A 122 -7.47 -5.05 4.63
N THR A 123 -7.28 -6.28 4.15
CA THR A 123 -6.62 -6.61 2.89
C THR A 123 -7.71 -6.67 1.81
N THR A 124 -8.29 -5.52 1.44
CA THR A 124 -9.52 -5.47 0.63
C THR A 124 -9.33 -5.85 -0.83
N VAL A 125 -8.16 -6.32 -1.24
CA VAL A 125 -8.00 -6.96 -2.55
C VAL A 125 -8.25 -8.45 -2.32
N GLU A 126 -9.52 -8.85 -2.31
CA GLU A 126 -9.84 -10.23 -2.60
C GLU A 126 -9.35 -10.49 -4.03
N PRO A 127 -8.34 -11.36 -4.23
CA PRO A 127 -7.86 -11.62 -5.56
C PRO A 127 -9.03 -12.18 -6.38
N PRO A 128 -9.17 -11.78 -7.65
CA PRO A 128 -10.24 -12.26 -8.50
C PRO A 128 -10.24 -13.79 -8.52
N CYS A 129 -11.42 -14.38 -8.24
CA CYS A 129 -11.59 -15.82 -8.13
C CYS A 129 -11.45 -16.51 -9.49
N ARG A 130 -10.21 -16.74 -9.91
CA ARG A 130 -9.85 -17.40 -11.16
C ARG A 130 -8.49 -18.06 -11.03
N ASN A 131 -8.25 -19.06 -11.87
CA ASN A 131 -6.89 -19.58 -12.06
C ASN A 131 -6.09 -18.58 -12.93
N LYS A 132 -4.91 -18.16 -12.46
CA LYS A 132 -3.94 -17.47 -13.33
C LYS A 132 -3.34 -18.44 -14.34
N ILE A 133 -3.11 -19.69 -13.92
CA ILE A 133 -2.60 -20.76 -14.78
C ILE A 133 -3.79 -21.55 -15.33
N GLN A 134 -3.95 -21.58 -16.65
CA GLN A 134 -5.06 -22.30 -17.30
C GLN A 134 -5.02 -23.82 -17.04
N SER A 135 -3.84 -24.37 -16.78
CA SER A 135 -3.60 -25.79 -16.58
C SER A 135 -3.60 -26.25 -15.11
N CYS A 136 -4.23 -25.50 -14.19
CA CYS A 136 -4.32 -25.90 -12.78
C CYS A 136 -4.88 -27.31 -12.57
N TYR A 137 -5.77 -27.77 -13.47
CA TYR A 137 -6.31 -29.14 -13.47
C TYR A 137 -5.28 -30.26 -13.67
N ARG A 138 -4.04 -29.93 -14.09
CA ARG A 138 -2.95 -30.90 -14.29
C ARG A 138 -2.11 -31.14 -13.04
N TYR A 139 -2.25 -30.29 -12.02
CA TYR A 139 -1.50 -30.43 -10.79
C TYR A 139 -2.23 -31.37 -9.82
N PRO A 140 -1.51 -32.14 -9.00
CA PRO A 140 -2.11 -33.00 -7.99
C PRO A 140 -2.78 -32.14 -6.91
N GLY A 141 -3.89 -32.61 -6.33
CA GLY A 141 -4.63 -31.87 -5.30
C GLY A 141 -3.80 -31.47 -4.06
N GLU A 142 -2.65 -32.12 -3.84
CA GLU A 142 -1.67 -31.77 -2.79
C GLU A 142 -1.16 -30.32 -2.90
N ILE A 143 -1.17 -29.70 -4.09
CA ILE A 143 -0.78 -28.28 -4.21
C ILE A 143 -1.72 -27.37 -3.42
N CYS A 144 -2.96 -27.82 -3.16
CA CYS A 144 -3.99 -27.06 -2.46
C CYS A 144 -3.91 -27.24 -0.93
N THR A 145 -3.20 -28.25 -0.43
CA THR A 145 -3.18 -28.60 1.00
C THR A 145 -1.79 -28.56 1.62
N SER A 146 -0.73 -28.73 0.83
CA SER A 146 0.66 -28.73 1.32
C SER A 146 1.15 -27.31 1.64
N ASP A 147 1.71 -27.10 2.83
CA ASP A 147 2.32 -25.83 3.25
C ASP A 147 3.43 -25.35 2.28
N LYS A 148 4.08 -26.28 1.57
CA LYS A 148 5.11 -25.95 0.60
C LYS A 148 4.57 -25.24 -0.65
N TYR A 149 3.35 -25.56 -1.06
CA TYR A 149 2.78 -25.12 -2.34
C TYR A 149 1.51 -24.28 -2.20
N LYS A 150 0.93 -24.23 -1.00
CA LYS A 150 -0.32 -23.51 -0.71
C LYS A 150 -0.25 -22.05 -1.14
N ASP A 151 0.81 -21.33 -0.77
CA ASP A 151 1.00 -19.92 -1.19
C ASP A 151 1.00 -19.77 -2.72
N TRP A 152 1.71 -20.68 -3.42
CA TRP A 152 1.75 -20.67 -4.88
C TRP A 152 0.37 -21.00 -5.48
N ALA A 153 -0.36 -21.95 -4.89
CA ALA A 153 -1.68 -22.35 -5.34
C ALA A 153 -2.75 -21.25 -5.07
N GLU A 154 -2.64 -20.53 -3.96
CA GLU A 154 -3.47 -19.34 -3.66
C GLU A 154 -3.29 -18.24 -4.70
N GLU A 155 -2.08 -18.08 -5.22
CA GLU A 155 -1.79 -17.09 -6.25
C GLU A 155 -2.18 -17.55 -7.65
N ASN A 156 -2.03 -18.83 -7.97
CA ASN A 156 -2.07 -19.31 -9.35
C ASN A 156 -3.28 -20.17 -9.69
N CYS A 157 -3.80 -20.91 -8.72
CA CYS A 157 -4.82 -21.94 -8.87
C CYS A 157 -5.98 -21.77 -7.89
N ASN A 158 -6.26 -20.51 -7.53
CA ASN A 158 -7.20 -20.16 -6.46
C ASN A 158 -8.59 -20.79 -6.65
N GLN A 159 -9.13 -20.73 -7.86
CA GLN A 159 -10.42 -21.33 -8.19
C GLN A 159 -10.37 -22.87 -8.18
N HIS A 160 -9.33 -23.47 -8.74
CA HIS A 160 -9.15 -24.93 -8.74
C HIS A 160 -9.05 -25.50 -7.33
N CYS A 161 -8.33 -24.80 -6.45
CA CYS A 161 -8.16 -25.18 -5.05
C CYS A 161 -9.30 -24.71 -4.13
N GLY A 162 -10.28 -23.98 -4.65
CA GLY A 162 -11.44 -23.51 -3.89
C GLY A 162 -11.15 -22.43 -2.84
N PHE A 163 -10.03 -21.71 -2.94
CA PHE A 163 -9.62 -20.74 -1.93
C PHE A 163 -10.45 -19.44 -1.95
N CYS A 164 -11.18 -19.15 -3.02
CA CYS A 164 -11.91 -17.89 -3.22
C CYS A 164 -13.43 -17.98 -3.04
N SER A 165 -13.92 -18.87 -2.16
CA SER A 165 -15.37 -19.01 -1.88
C SER A 165 -15.80 -18.25 -0.62
N GLY A 166 -15.87 -16.93 -0.71
CA GLY A 166 -16.50 -16.08 0.32
C GLY A 166 -18.02 -16.01 0.17
N GLY A 167 -18.76 -16.94 0.77
CA GLY A 167 -20.18 -16.76 1.11
C GLY A 167 -21.17 -17.80 0.58
N SER A 168 -21.07 -19.05 1.05
CA SER A 168 -22.23 -19.93 1.23
C SER A 168 -21.86 -21.10 2.13
N THR A 169 -22.13 -20.97 3.43
CA THR A 169 -22.38 -22.14 4.28
C THR A 169 -23.72 -22.74 3.87
N ALA A 170 -23.70 -23.84 3.11
CA ALA A 170 -24.69 -24.91 3.20
C ALA A 170 -24.21 -26.14 2.40
N GLY A 171 -24.04 -27.25 3.11
CA GLY A 171 -24.27 -28.58 2.53
C GLY A 171 -23.03 -29.37 2.16
N THR A 172 -22.56 -30.16 3.11
CA THR A 172 -22.01 -31.50 2.91
C THR A 172 -22.53 -32.17 1.63
N THR A 173 -21.64 -32.47 0.68
CA THR A 173 -21.57 -33.80 0.06
C THR A 173 -20.16 -34.09 -0.41
N ALA A 174 -19.64 -35.19 0.13
CA ALA A 174 -18.46 -35.87 -0.33
C ALA A 174 -18.56 -36.24 -1.82
N ALA A 175 -17.40 -36.27 -2.47
CA ALA A 175 -17.02 -37.18 -3.54
C ALA A 175 -18.07 -37.52 -4.62
N ASN A 176 -17.90 -36.95 -5.82
CA ASN A 176 -17.70 -37.72 -7.05
C ASN A 176 -17.62 -36.78 -8.26
N TYR A 177 -16.48 -36.81 -8.97
CA TYR A 177 -16.43 -36.44 -10.39
C TYR A 177 -16.09 -37.70 -11.19
N PRO A 178 -16.97 -38.18 -12.06
CA PRO A 178 -16.65 -39.26 -12.99
C PRO A 178 -15.90 -38.69 -14.20
N GLY A 179 -14.78 -39.31 -14.54
CA GLY A 179 -14.12 -39.11 -15.83
C GLY A 179 -14.99 -39.63 -16.98
N LYS A 180 -14.98 -38.89 -18.09
CA LYS A 180 -15.33 -39.31 -19.44
C LYS A 180 -14.28 -38.74 -20.37
#